data_AF-A0A0R3TDY1-F1
#
_entry.id   AF-A0A0R3TDY1-F1
#
_cell.length_a   1.000
_cell.length_b   1.000
_cell.length_c   1.000
_cell.angle_alpha   90.00
_cell.angle_beta   90.00
_cell.angle_gamma   90.00
#
_symmetry.space_group_name_H-M   'P 1'
#
loop_
_entity.id
_entity.type
_entity.pdbx_description
1 polymer ?
#
loop_
_entity_poly.entity_id
_entity_poly.type
_entity_poly.pdbx_seq_one_letter_code
_entity_poly.pdbx_strand_id
1 'polypeptide(L)'
;LWLVAVTFLSIGYGDVVANTYCGRGISLVTGVLGSLCTALVVAVFARRLELSKAEKHVIHFMMENTLTKKMKHYAANVLRETWLIYKYTKLVKKLNVSTIRKHQRKFLCAIHGLRQVKLEQRKLQDNANTLIDLAKVSKVCSHSLSISRLYG
;
A
#
# COMPACT_ATOMS: atom_id res chain seq x y z
N LEU A 1 10.73 -41.27 12.42
CA LEU A 1 11.21 -39.95 11.92
C LEU A 1 10.36 -39.41 10.77
N TRP A 2 10.13 -40.16 9.69
CA TRP A 2 9.31 -39.73 8.54
C TRP A 2 7.89 -39.24 8.89
N LEU A 3 7.13 -40.03 9.67
CA LEU A 3 5.76 -39.67 10.07
C LEU A 3 5.69 -38.35 10.86
N VAL A 4 6.69 -38.10 11.72
CA VAL A 4 6.82 -36.91 12.57
C VAL A 4 7.07 -35.65 11.72
N ALA A 5 7.85 -35.76 10.64
CA ALA A 5 8.09 -34.66 9.71
C ALA A 5 6.84 -34.32 8.86
N VAL A 6 6.08 -35.34 8.44
CA VAL A 6 4.83 -35.17 7.66
C VAL A 6 3.71 -34.53 8.48
N THR A 7 3.59 -34.87 9.78
CA THR A 7 2.66 -34.18 10.70
C THR A 7 3.13 -32.80 11.09
N PHE A 8 4.43 -32.56 11.26
CA PHE A 8 4.98 -31.23 11.55
C PHE A 8 4.69 -30.23 10.41
N LEU A 9 4.76 -30.68 9.16
CA LEU A 9 4.48 -29.87 7.97
C LEU A 9 2.98 -29.82 7.62
N SER A 10 2.11 -30.44 8.42
CA SER A 10 0.65 -30.56 8.20
C SER A 10 0.24 -31.11 6.83
N ILE A 11 1.09 -31.91 6.16
CA ILE A 11 0.80 -32.47 4.82
C ILE A 11 -0.11 -33.69 4.90
N GLY A 12 0.14 -34.59 5.87
CA GLY A 12 -0.77 -35.70 6.19
C GLY A 12 -1.02 -36.72 5.07
N TYR A 13 0.03 -37.33 4.50
CA TYR A 13 -0.12 -38.34 3.42
C TYR A 13 -0.93 -39.60 3.78
N GLY A 14 -1.06 -39.96 5.06
CA GLY A 14 -1.97 -41.04 5.53
C GLY A 14 -1.48 -42.49 5.40
N ASP A 15 -0.32 -42.74 4.77
CA ASP A 15 0.20 -44.10 4.46
C ASP A 15 0.75 -44.88 5.68
N VAL A 16 1.16 -44.18 6.74
CA VAL A 16 1.62 -44.80 8.00
C VAL A 16 0.84 -44.18 9.15
N VAL A 17 0.12 -45.00 9.91
CA VAL A 17 -0.73 -44.57 11.04
C VAL A 17 -0.19 -45.15 12.34
N ALA A 18 0.00 -44.31 13.36
CA ALA A 18 0.40 -44.76 14.69
C ALA A 18 -0.75 -45.57 15.34
N ASN A 19 -0.58 -46.89 15.41
CA ASN A 19 -1.62 -47.82 15.90
C ASN A 19 -1.73 -47.87 17.44
N THR A 20 -0.75 -47.31 18.17
CA THR A 20 -0.75 -47.22 19.64
C THR A 20 -1.25 -45.87 20.13
N TYR A 21 -1.97 -45.87 21.26
CA TYR A 21 -2.50 -44.64 21.90
C TYR A 21 -1.41 -43.59 22.17
N CYS A 22 -0.21 -44.04 22.58
CA CYS A 22 0.93 -43.15 22.82
C CYS A 22 1.43 -42.47 21.53
N GLY A 23 1.46 -43.21 20.40
CA GLY A 23 1.88 -42.66 19.11
C GLY A 23 0.90 -41.64 18.53
N ARG A 24 -0.41 -41.82 18.77
CA ARG A 24 -1.44 -40.83 18.40
C ARG A 24 -1.25 -39.53 19.18
N GLY A 25 -1.01 -39.61 20.49
CA GLY A 25 -0.73 -38.43 21.33
C GLY A 25 0.50 -37.65 20.88
N ILE A 26 1.62 -38.35 20.60
CA ILE A 26 2.86 -37.72 20.13
C ILE A 26 2.64 -37.02 18.77
N SER A 27 1.85 -37.61 17.87
CA SER A 27 1.56 -37.01 16.56
C SER A 27 0.78 -35.68 16.65
N LEU A 28 -0.18 -35.60 17.58
CA LEU A 28 -0.95 -34.39 17.85
C LEU A 28 -0.09 -33.29 18.46
N VAL A 29 0.71 -33.62 19.49
CA VAL A 29 1.63 -32.68 20.13
C VAL A 29 2.65 -32.15 19.13
N THR A 30 3.19 -33.01 18.27
CA THR A 30 4.12 -32.62 17.19
C THR A 30 3.45 -31.66 16.21
N GLY A 31 2.21 -31.92 15.79
CA GLY A 31 1.47 -31.03 14.87
C GLY A 31 1.20 -29.66 15.49
N VAL A 32 0.81 -29.60 16.76
CA VAL A 32 0.62 -28.33 17.49
C VAL A 32 1.94 -27.56 17.56
N LEU A 33 3.04 -28.21 17.96
CA LEU A 33 4.36 -27.58 18.01
C LEU A 33 4.85 -27.10 16.64
N GLY A 34 4.55 -27.85 15.56
CA GLY A 34 4.85 -27.43 14.18
C GLY A 34 4.10 -26.18 13.78
N SER A 35 2.79 -26.14 14.02
CA SER A 35 1.97 -24.96 13.73
C SER A 35 2.43 -23.72 14.52
N LEU A 36 2.80 -23.89 15.79
CA LEU A 36 3.34 -22.82 16.63
C LEU A 36 4.69 -22.31 16.11
N CYS A 37 5.57 -23.21 15.68
CA CYS A 37 6.85 -22.85 15.08
C CYS A 37 6.67 -22.05 13.79
N THR A 38 5.79 -22.51 12.89
CA THR A 38 5.46 -21.79 11.66
C THR A 38 4.86 -20.41 11.94
N ALA A 39 3.97 -20.30 12.92
CA ALA A 39 3.38 -19.02 13.32
C ALA A 39 4.45 -18.03 13.83
N LEU A 40 5.40 -18.50 14.64
CA LEU A 40 6.53 -17.67 15.11
C LEU A 40 7.41 -17.21 13.95
N VAL A 41 7.72 -18.09 13.00
CA VAL A 41 8.50 -17.76 11.80
C VAL A 41 7.78 -16.68 10.98
N VAL A 42 6.47 -16.84 10.72
CA VAL A 42 5.66 -15.84 10.01
C VAL A 42 5.63 -14.50 10.77
N ALA A 43 5.49 -14.52 12.10
CA ALA A 43 5.52 -13.31 12.91
C ALA A 43 6.87 -12.59 12.86
N VAL A 44 7.98 -13.32 12.87
CA VAL A 44 9.33 -12.75 12.70
C VAL A 44 9.51 -12.19 11.29
N PHE A 45 9.07 -12.93 10.26
CA PHE A 45 9.10 -12.44 8.88
C PHE A 45 8.27 -11.17 8.73
N ALA A 46 7.07 -11.10 9.31
CA ALA A 46 6.24 -9.89 9.28
C ALA A 46 7.00 -8.69 9.87
N ARG A 47 7.68 -8.86 11.00
CA ARG A 47 8.53 -7.81 11.61
C ARG A 47 9.76 -7.43 10.79
N ARG A 48 10.27 -8.34 9.95
CA ARG A 48 11.39 -8.07 9.02
C ARG A 48 10.92 -7.46 7.70
N LEU A 49 9.69 -7.75 7.29
CA LEU A 49 9.02 -7.20 6.10
C LEU A 49 8.35 -5.84 6.36
N GLU A 50 8.11 -5.50 7.62
CA GLU A 50 7.89 -4.11 8.03
C GLU A 50 9.12 -3.30 7.59
N LEU A 51 8.98 -2.62 6.45
CA LEU A 51 10.04 -1.83 5.83
C LEU A 51 10.78 -1.02 6.89
N SER A 52 12.11 -1.10 6.89
CA SER A 52 12.92 -0.32 7.80
C SER A 52 12.57 1.16 7.65
N LYS A 53 12.60 1.93 8.76
CA LYS A 53 12.21 3.35 8.77
C LYS A 53 12.91 4.15 7.66
N ALA A 54 14.16 3.81 7.34
CA ALA A 54 14.93 4.42 6.27
C ALA A 54 14.40 4.08 4.86
N GLU A 55 14.08 2.81 4.58
CA GLU A 55 13.55 2.37 3.29
C GLU A 55 12.19 3.00 3.01
N LYS A 56 11.32 3.06 4.03
CA LYS A 56 10.03 3.74 3.93
C LYS A 56 10.18 5.22 3.56
N HIS A 57 11.18 5.90 4.11
CA HIS A 57 11.45 7.30 3.80
C HIS A 57 11.89 7.48 2.34
N VAL A 58 12.80 6.63 1.87
CA VAL A 58 13.28 6.68 0.47
C VAL A 58 12.16 6.37 -0.53
N ILE A 59 11.33 5.37 -0.24
CA ILE A 59 10.19 5.00 -1.11
C ILE A 59 9.16 6.12 -1.15
N HIS A 60 8.87 6.75 -0.01
CA HIS A 60 7.98 7.90 0.05
C HIS A 60 8.51 9.06 -0.80
N PHE A 61 9.80 9.39 -0.64
CA PHE A 61 10.44 10.44 -1.43
C PHE A 61 10.41 10.14 -2.94
N MET A 62 10.70 8.90 -3.33
CA MET A 62 10.64 8.48 -4.73
C MET A 62 9.22 8.57 -5.29
N MET A 63 8.21 8.19 -4.51
CA MET A 63 6.80 8.29 -4.89
C MET A 63 6.38 9.76 -5.09
N GLU A 64 6.72 10.66 -4.16
CA GLU A 64 6.43 12.09 -4.27
C GLU A 64 7.10 12.73 -5.50
N ASN A 65 8.37 12.39 -5.75
CA ASN A 65 9.09 12.90 -6.92
C ASN A 65 8.47 12.40 -8.23
N THR A 66 8.01 11.15 -8.28
CA THR A 66 7.30 10.60 -9.44
C THR A 66 5.95 11.30 -9.65
N LEU A 67 5.23 11.57 -8.56
CA LEU A 67 3.90 12.19 -8.59
C LEU A 67 3.98 13.65 -9.06
N THR A 68 4.96 14.41 -8.58
CA THR A 68 5.21 15.79 -9.03
C THR A 68 5.62 15.86 -10.50
N LYS A 69 6.45 14.93 -10.99
CA LYS A 69 6.79 14.81 -12.42
C LYS A 69 5.55 14.53 -13.27
N LYS A 70 4.71 13.57 -12.85
CA LYS A 70 3.44 13.26 -13.54
C LYS A 70 2.51 14.47 -13.58
N MET A 71 2.39 15.21 -12.47
CA MET A 71 1.56 16.44 -12.41
C MET A 71 1.99 17.46 -13.47
N LYS A 72 3.29 17.75 -13.56
CA LYS A 72 3.85 18.69 -14.54
C LYS A 72 3.59 18.22 -15.98
N HIS A 73 3.75 16.91 -16.24
CA HIS A 73 3.49 16.33 -17.56
C HIS A 73 2.00 16.43 -17.96
N TYR A 74 1.07 16.09 -17.08
CA TYR A 74 -0.36 16.24 -17.37
C TYR A 74 -0.74 17.71 -17.57
N ALA A 75 -0.21 18.63 -16.75
CA ALA A 75 -0.44 20.07 -16.92
C ALA A 75 0.06 20.59 -18.27
N ALA A 76 1.26 20.16 -18.71
CA ALA A 76 1.79 20.50 -20.02
C ALA A 76 0.90 19.97 -21.17
N ASN A 77 0.39 18.74 -21.04
CA ASN A 77 -0.51 18.16 -22.02
C ASN A 77 -1.87 18.88 -22.09
N VAL A 78 -2.40 19.31 -20.95
CA VAL A 78 -3.62 20.14 -20.89
C VAL A 78 -3.43 21.43 -21.67
N LEU A 79 -2.32 22.15 -21.46
CA LEU A 79 -2.01 23.40 -22.17
C LEU A 79 -1.83 23.16 -23.67
N ARG A 80 -1.07 22.12 -24.04
CA ARG A 80 -0.82 21.74 -25.45
C ARG A 80 -2.12 21.41 -26.18
N GLU A 81 -2.97 20.56 -25.62
CA GLU A 81 -4.23 20.16 -26.25
C GLU A 81 -5.22 21.34 -26.30
N THR A 82 -5.26 22.21 -25.28
CA THR A 82 -6.07 23.45 -25.32
C THR A 82 -5.66 24.36 -26.48
N TRP A 83 -4.36 24.58 -26.66
CA TRP A 83 -3.82 25.37 -27.76
C TRP A 83 -4.13 24.75 -29.13
N LEU A 84 -3.95 23.44 -29.27
CA LEU A 84 -4.24 22.73 -30.52
C LEU A 84 -5.74 22.78 -30.87
N ILE A 85 -6.63 22.61 -29.88
CA ILE A 85 -8.07 22.77 -30.07
C ILE A 85 -8.38 24.18 -30.56
N TYR A 86 -7.82 25.22 -29.93
CA TYR A 86 -8.01 26.60 -30.36
C TYR A 86 -7.54 26.83 -31.80
N LYS A 87 -6.33 26.37 -32.15
CA LYS A 87 -5.77 26.50 -33.50
C LYS A 87 -6.65 25.84 -34.57
N TYR A 88 -7.07 24.59 -34.36
CA TYR A 88 -7.88 23.86 -35.35
C TYR A 88 -9.34 24.32 -35.43
N THR A 89 -9.85 24.99 -34.41
CA THR A 89 -11.25 25.45 -34.37
C THR A 89 -11.40 26.90 -34.85
N LYS A 90 -10.41 27.78 -34.59
CA LYS A 90 -10.49 29.23 -34.89
C LYS A 90 -9.55 29.72 -35.99
N LEU A 91 -8.41 29.06 -36.22
CA LEU A 91 -7.36 29.57 -37.13
C LEU A 91 -7.30 28.87 -38.49
N VAL A 92 -7.99 27.75 -38.68
CA VAL A 92 -7.90 26.94 -39.92
C VAL A 92 -9.21 27.04 -40.73
N LYS A 93 -9.08 27.34 -42.04
CA LYS A 93 -10.20 27.50 -42.98
C LYS A 93 -11.02 26.22 -43.24
N LYS A 94 -10.46 25.03 -42.99
CA LYS A 94 -11.15 23.72 -43.13
C LYS A 94 -11.30 23.05 -41.76
N LEU A 95 -12.54 22.90 -41.30
CA LEU A 95 -12.88 22.27 -40.02
C LEU A 95 -12.96 20.75 -40.17
N ASN A 96 -11.98 20.03 -39.62
CA ASN A 96 -12.01 18.57 -39.51
C ASN A 96 -12.55 18.15 -38.13
N VAL A 97 -13.85 17.89 -38.06
CA VAL A 97 -14.57 17.54 -36.80
C VAL A 97 -13.97 16.29 -36.14
N SER A 98 -13.49 15.32 -36.91
CA SER A 98 -12.85 14.10 -36.42
C SER A 98 -11.53 14.37 -35.68
N THR A 99 -10.73 15.33 -36.15
CA THR A 99 -9.47 15.73 -35.52
C THR A 99 -9.71 16.51 -34.22
N ILE A 100 -10.76 17.33 -34.17
CA ILE A 100 -11.16 18.08 -32.98
C ILE A 100 -11.63 17.12 -31.87
N ARG A 101 -12.47 16.12 -32.21
CA ARG A 101 -12.91 15.09 -31.25
C ARG A 101 -11.73 14.29 -30.66
N LYS A 102 -10.69 14.01 -31.48
CA LYS A 102 -9.46 13.37 -30.99
C LYS A 102 -8.71 14.24 -29.97
N HIS A 103 -8.55 15.53 -30.24
CA HIS A 103 -7.89 16.46 -29.30
C HIS A 103 -8.72 16.69 -28.03
N GLN A 104 -10.05 16.79 -28.14
CA GLN A 104 -10.94 16.87 -26.98
C GLN A 104 -10.84 15.62 -26.09
N ARG A 105 -10.78 14.41 -26.66
CA ARG A 105 -10.54 13.18 -25.87
C ARG A 105 -9.19 13.21 -25.17
N LYS A 106 -8.12 13.65 -25.85
CA LYS A 106 -6.78 13.77 -25.25
C LYS A 106 -6.74 14.82 -24.14
N PHE A 107 -7.41 15.95 -24.34
CA PHE A 107 -7.59 17.00 -23.34
C PHE A 107 -8.32 16.47 -22.09
N LEU A 108 -9.47 15.80 -22.28
CA LEU A 108 -10.22 15.19 -21.18
C LEU A 108 -9.38 14.14 -20.43
N CYS A 109 -8.62 13.31 -21.16
CA CYS A 109 -7.71 12.35 -20.55
C CYS A 109 -6.61 13.02 -19.72
N ALA A 110 -6.06 14.16 -20.19
CA ALA A 110 -5.06 14.92 -19.45
C ALA A 110 -5.65 15.59 -18.19
N ILE A 111 -6.88 16.10 -18.26
CA ILE A 111 -7.62 16.63 -17.10
C ILE A 111 -7.91 15.53 -16.08
N HIS A 112 -8.37 14.35 -16.52
CA HIS A 112 -8.60 13.22 -15.64
C HIS A 112 -7.30 12.74 -14.98
N GLY A 113 -6.21 12.65 -15.74
CA GLY A 113 -4.88 12.34 -15.21
C GLY A 113 -4.41 13.34 -14.16
N LEU A 114 -4.61 14.65 -14.40
CA LEU A 114 -4.29 15.70 -13.43
C LEU A 114 -5.12 15.57 -12.14
N ARG A 115 -6.42 15.31 -12.25
CA ARG A 115 -7.31 15.09 -11.09
C ARG A 115 -6.89 13.86 -10.29
N GLN A 116 -6.55 12.77 -10.96
CA GLN A 116 -6.09 11.55 -10.31
C GLN A 116 -4.79 11.78 -9.55
N VAL A 117 -3.80 12.42 -10.18
CA VAL A 117 -2.52 12.77 -9.51
C VAL A 117 -2.75 13.67 -8.30
N LYS A 118 -3.67 14.64 -8.39
CA LYS A 118 -4.05 15.52 -7.27
C LYS A 118 -4.74 14.76 -6.12
N LEU A 119 -5.60 13.79 -6.44
CA LEU A 119 -6.23 12.93 -5.44
C LEU A 119 -5.18 12.08 -4.70
N GLU A 120 -4.25 11.48 -5.45
CA GLU A 120 -3.16 10.70 -4.87
C GLU A 120 -2.27 11.56 -3.97
N GLN A 121 -1.96 12.80 -4.36
CA GLN A 121 -1.24 13.74 -3.48
C GLN A 121 -2.00 14.02 -2.17
N ARG A 122 -3.32 14.23 -2.24
CA ARG A 122 -4.14 14.46 -1.04
C ARG A 122 -4.12 13.25 -0.11
N LYS A 123 -4.27 12.04 -0.64
CA LYS A 123 -4.20 10.81 0.17
C LYS A 123 -2.87 10.70 0.92
N LEU A 124 -1.75 11.00 0.26
CA LEU A 124 -0.44 11.00 0.92
C LEU A 124 -0.36 12.04 2.05
N GLN A 125 -0.90 13.22 1.81
CA GLN A 125 -0.96 14.29 2.81
C GLN A 125 -1.89 13.93 3.99
N ASP A 126 -3.05 13.35 3.74
CA ASP A 126 -4.00 12.90 4.77
C ASP A 126 -3.39 11.77 5.62
N ASN A 127 -2.65 10.85 4.99
CA ASN A 127 -1.89 9.81 5.70
C ASN A 127 -0.78 10.40 6.59
N ALA A 128 -0.14 11.50 6.15
CA ALA A 128 0.84 12.20 6.99
C ALA A 128 0.16 12.94 8.15
N ASN A 129 -0.95 13.62 7.90
CA ASN A 129 -1.71 14.37 8.91
C ASN A 129 -2.28 13.44 9.99
N THR A 130 -2.84 12.28 9.62
CA THR A 130 -3.35 11.29 10.57
C THR A 130 -2.26 10.78 11.51
N LEU A 131 -1.04 10.53 11.02
CA LEU A 131 0.11 10.15 11.86
C LEU A 131 0.50 11.27 12.83
N ILE A 132 0.47 12.53 12.38
CA ILE A 132 0.76 13.70 13.21
C ILE A 132 -0.30 13.85 14.30
N ASP A 133 -1.58 13.71 13.96
CA ASP A 133 -2.67 13.87 14.91
C ASP A 133 -2.69 12.75 15.95
N LEU A 134 -2.39 11.50 15.56
CA LEU A 134 -2.16 10.40 16.51
C LEU A 134 -1.01 10.72 17.49
N ALA A 135 0.09 11.30 17.00
CA ALA A 135 1.21 11.70 17.85
C ALA A 135 0.83 12.84 18.80
N LYS A 136 0.01 13.81 18.35
CA LYS A 136 -0.52 14.88 19.22
C LYS A 136 -1.44 14.34 20.30
N VAL A 137 -2.39 13.46 19.94
CA VAL A 137 -3.31 12.82 20.89
C VAL A 137 -2.54 12.03 21.95
N SER A 138 -1.51 11.27 21.55
CA SER A 138 -0.64 10.56 22.50
C SER A 138 0.07 11.51 23.47
N LYS A 139 0.57 12.65 23.01
CA LYS A 139 1.20 13.66 23.88
C LYS A 139 0.22 14.30 24.85
N VAL A 140 -0.97 14.66 24.39
CA VAL A 140 -2.02 15.26 25.23
C VAL A 140 -2.49 14.26 26.29
N CYS A 141 -2.71 13.01 25.90
CA CYS A 141 -3.10 11.94 26.83
C CYS A 141 -2.04 11.74 27.92
N SER A 142 -0.76 11.62 27.54
CA SER A 142 0.35 11.51 28.50
C SER A 142 0.44 12.71 29.43
N HIS A 143 0.24 13.92 28.92
CA HIS A 143 0.25 15.14 29.73
C HIS A 143 -0.92 15.18 30.73
N SER A 144 -2.13 14.80 30.30
CA SER A 144 -3.30 14.70 31.18
C SER A 144 -3.11 13.65 32.28
N LEU A 145 -2.54 12.48 31.94
CA LEU A 145 -2.19 11.44 32.89
C LEU A 145 -1.15 11.89 33.93
N SER A 146 -0.17 12.70 33.53
CA SER A 146 0.83 13.27 34.44
C SER A 146 0.22 14.29 35.40
N ILE A 147 -0.70 15.14 34.94
CA ILE A 147 -1.41 16.11 35.80
C ILE A 147 -2.30 15.38 36.80
N SER A 148 -3.09 14.39 36.36
CA SER A 148 -3.93 13.59 37.27
C SER A 148 -3.13 12.84 38.33
N ARG A 149 -1.86 12.49 38.05
CA ARG A 149 -0.97 11.79 38.99
C ARG A 149 -0.23 12.73 39.94
N LEU A 150 -0.21 14.04 39.67
CA LEU A 150 0.40 15.07 40.51
C LEU A 150 -0.59 15.73 41.49
N TYR A 151 -1.90 15.62 41.21
CA TYR A 151 -2.97 16.26 41.99
C TYR A 151 -3.91 15.28 42.71
N GLY A 152 -3.62 13.97 42.66
CA GLY A 152 -4.31 12.93 43.43
C GLY A 152 -3.34 12.20 44.33
#